data_AF-A0A929L749-F1
#
_entry.id   AF-A0A929L749-F1
#
_cell.length_a   1.000
_cell.length_b   1.000
_cell.length_c   1.000
_cell.angle_alpha   90.00
_cell.angle_beta   90.00
_cell.angle_gamma   90.00
#
_symmetry.space_group_name_H-M   'P 1'
#
loop_
_entity.id
_entity.type
_entity.pdbx_description
1 polymer ?
#
loop_
_entity_poly.entity_id
_entity_poly.type
_entity_poly.pdbx_seq_one_letter_code
_entity_poly.pdbx_strand_id
1 'polypeptide(L)'
;MGAFRWGIQLDLLKGKTYTMLRRYDLAQELFSKAEKQMEQISLLSGKRQLAESKAWMYLKMGDYRECLNWVLEARSYSSTLPSLSIVRVWSTWKLCNGKETADVIHQELSNLSKNGPEGFVRNVLLLLRYYLTDNERLLLLTYDKLMNQIKEYPDLDADLLVYDLMTDYFIKKKDYKEAIVYERQKIAYLKK
;
A
#
# COMPACT_ATOMS: atom_id res chain seq x y z
N MET A 1 -17.83 17.54 22.11
CA MET A 1 -17.15 16.38 21.49
C MET A 1 -16.86 16.53 19.99
N GLY A 2 -17.64 17.30 19.21
CA GLY A 2 -17.39 17.48 17.77
C GLY A 2 -16.00 18.04 17.43
N ALA A 3 -15.61 19.17 18.05
CA ALA A 3 -14.34 19.84 17.75
C ALA A 3 -13.09 18.94 17.91
N PHE A 4 -13.05 18.08 18.93
CA PHE A 4 -11.95 17.13 19.14
C PHE A 4 -11.88 16.08 18.02
N ARG A 5 -13.02 15.55 17.57
CA ARG A 5 -13.05 14.60 16.44
C ARG A 5 -12.60 15.26 15.14
N TRP A 6 -13.00 16.51 14.90
CA TRP A 6 -12.55 17.30 13.75
C TRP A 6 -11.05 17.56 13.79
N GLY A 7 -10.49 17.91 14.95
CA GLY A 7 -9.04 18.09 15.13
C GLY A 7 -8.26 16.82 14.78
N ILE A 8 -8.70 15.67 15.27
CA ILE A 8 -8.10 14.36 14.97
C ILE A 8 -8.16 14.06 13.47
N GLN A 9 -9.31 14.25 12.84
CA GLN A 9 -9.48 14.01 11.39
C GLN A 9 -8.60 14.94 10.56
N LEU A 10 -8.47 16.20 10.97
CA LEU A 10 -7.57 17.16 10.32
C LEU A 10 -6.11 16.71 10.43
N ASP A 11 -5.66 16.30 11.62
CA ASP A 11 -4.30 15.83 11.85
C ASP A 11 -4.01 14.54 11.03
N LEU A 12 -4.97 13.61 10.95
CA LEU A 12 -4.87 12.41 10.09
C LEU A 12 -4.76 12.76 8.60
N LEU A 13 -5.60 13.68 8.09
CA LEU A 13 -5.58 14.08 6.69
C LEU A 13 -4.27 14.77 6.34
N LYS A 14 -3.80 15.71 7.17
CA LYS A 14 -2.50 16.36 6.99
C LYS A 14 -1.35 15.35 7.05
N GLY A 15 -1.41 14.38 7.97
CA GLY A 15 -0.43 13.30 8.05
C GLY A 15 -0.37 12.47 6.77
N LYS A 16 -1.53 12.12 6.19
CA LYS A 16 -1.60 11.46 4.87
C LYS A 16 -1.00 12.31 3.76
N THR A 17 -1.33 13.60 3.71
CA THR A 17 -0.75 14.52 2.72
C THR A 17 0.78 14.60 2.86
N TYR A 18 1.32 14.74 4.06
CA TYR A 18 2.77 14.74 4.27
C TYR A 18 3.41 13.40 3.92
N THR A 19 2.73 12.28 4.15
CA THR A 19 3.17 10.96 3.70
C THR A 19 3.28 10.91 2.17
N MET A 20 2.29 11.44 1.44
CA MET A 20 2.34 11.53 -0.03
C MET A 20 3.49 12.42 -0.51
N LEU A 21 3.75 13.52 0.20
CA LEU A 21 4.86 14.44 -0.07
C LEU A 21 6.23 13.92 0.43
N ARG A 22 6.30 12.69 0.93
CA ARG A 22 7.52 12.08 1.50
C ARG A 22 8.14 12.89 2.65
N ARG A 23 7.32 13.67 3.36
CA ARG A 23 7.66 14.41 4.57
C ARG A 23 7.30 13.57 5.79
N TYR A 24 7.98 12.43 5.92
CA TYR A 24 7.60 11.40 6.88
C TYR A 24 7.81 11.82 8.34
N ASP A 25 8.80 12.67 8.59
CA ASP A 25 9.03 13.36 9.87
C ASP A 25 7.78 14.11 10.34
N LEU A 26 7.21 14.94 9.46
CA LEU A 26 6.00 15.72 9.75
C LEU A 26 4.76 14.83 9.84
N ALA A 27 4.68 13.79 9.00
CA ALA A 27 3.57 12.83 9.06
C ALA A 27 3.57 12.07 10.39
N GLN A 28 4.73 11.63 10.86
CA GLN A 28 4.89 10.91 12.11
C GLN A 28 4.52 11.79 13.32
N GLU A 29 4.89 13.07 13.32
CA GLU A 29 4.50 14.02 14.36
C GLU A 29 2.97 14.15 14.44
N LEU A 30 2.30 14.34 13.30
CA LEU A 30 0.84 14.47 13.24
C LEU A 30 0.12 13.19 13.64
N PHE A 31 0.59 12.03 13.21
CA PHE A 31 0.02 10.75 13.60
C PHE A 31 0.21 10.49 15.10
N SER A 32 1.37 10.81 15.67
CA SER A 32 1.63 10.68 17.12
C SER A 32 0.75 11.62 17.94
N LYS A 33 0.49 12.83 17.43
CA LYS A 33 -0.43 13.78 18.05
C LYS A 33 -1.88 13.28 18.00
N ALA A 34 -2.33 12.79 16.84
CA ALA A 34 -3.67 12.24 16.67
C ALA A 34 -3.90 11.01 17.58
N GLU A 35 -2.89 10.16 17.74
CA GLU A 35 -2.90 9.00 18.65
C GLU A 35 -3.18 9.39 20.10
N LYS A 36 -2.38 10.32 20.65
CA LYS A 36 -2.55 10.83 22.02
C LYS A 36 -3.94 11.42 22.23
N GLN A 37 -4.46 12.15 21.24
CA GLN A 37 -5.82 12.69 21.30
C GLN A 37 -6.88 11.57 21.30
N MET A 38 -6.70 10.52 20.49
CA MET A 38 -7.62 9.37 20.42
C MET A 38 -7.63 8.54 21.70
N GLU A 39 -6.50 8.40 22.38
CA GLU A 39 -6.40 7.74 23.69
C GLU A 39 -7.25 8.44 24.74
N GLN A 40 -7.21 9.78 24.77
CA GLN A 40 -7.99 10.58 25.71
C GLN A 40 -9.51 10.44 25.51
N ILE A 41 -9.97 10.22 24.28
CA ILE A 41 -11.40 10.12 23.96
C ILE A 41 -11.88 8.70 23.66
N SER A 42 -11.01 7.68 23.83
CA SER A 42 -11.31 6.26 23.59
C SER A 42 -12.02 5.96 22.26
N LEU A 43 -11.63 6.66 21.19
CA LEU A 43 -12.30 6.58 19.89
C LEU A 43 -11.73 5.45 19.02
N LEU A 44 -12.36 4.27 19.08
CA LEU A 44 -11.93 3.07 18.35
C LEU A 44 -11.85 3.27 16.82
N SER A 45 -12.82 3.98 16.23
CA SER A 45 -12.84 4.24 14.78
C SER A 45 -11.68 5.11 14.31
N GLY A 46 -11.22 6.03 15.16
CA GLY A 46 -10.02 6.84 14.91
C GLY A 46 -8.76 5.98 14.94
N LYS A 47 -8.63 5.10 15.95
CA LYS A 47 -7.48 4.20 16.09
C LYS A 47 -7.30 3.29 14.88
N ARG A 48 -8.40 2.79 14.33
CA ARG A 48 -8.40 2.03 13.07
C ARG A 48 -7.82 2.83 11.90
N GLN A 49 -8.33 4.04 11.67
CA GLN A 49 -7.85 4.90 10.56
C GLN A 49 -6.39 5.33 10.74
N LEU A 50 -5.98 5.57 11.98
CA LEU A 50 -4.59 5.88 12.32
C LEU A 50 -3.66 4.71 11.99
N ALA A 51 -4.01 3.49 12.42
CA ALA A 51 -3.21 2.30 12.17
C ALA A 51 -3.07 2.03 10.66
N GLU A 52 -4.17 2.17 9.90
CA GLU A 52 -4.14 2.08 8.43
C GLU A 52 -3.19 3.11 7.81
N SER A 53 -3.24 4.36 8.27
CA SER A 53 -2.42 5.46 7.74
C SER A 53 -0.95 5.27 8.08
N LYS A 54 -0.64 4.84 9.31
CA LYS A 54 0.73 4.52 9.74
C LYS A 54 1.30 3.34 8.96
N ALA A 55 0.52 2.28 8.72
CA ALA A 55 0.95 1.14 7.93
C ALA A 55 1.41 1.55 6.52
N TRP A 56 0.64 2.41 5.84
CA TRP A 56 1.01 2.97 4.55
C TRP A 56 2.24 3.90 4.60
N MET A 57 2.35 4.72 5.64
CA MET A 57 3.52 5.58 5.84
C MET A 57 4.80 4.75 5.99
N TYR A 58 4.81 3.78 6.90
CA TYR A 58 5.97 2.91 7.13
C TYR A 58 6.32 2.08 5.90
N LEU A 59 5.33 1.64 5.11
CA LEU A 59 5.57 1.00 3.81
C LEU A 59 6.36 1.92 2.87
N LYS A 60 5.94 3.18 2.73
CA LYS A 60 6.60 4.16 1.84
C LYS A 60 7.96 4.62 2.36
N MET A 61 8.18 4.62 3.68
CA MET A 61 9.50 4.84 4.27
C MET A 61 10.47 3.68 4.07
N GLY A 62 9.96 2.48 3.78
CA GLY A 62 10.76 1.26 3.67
C GLY A 62 11.02 0.55 5.00
N ASP A 63 10.35 0.95 6.08
CA ASP A 63 10.40 0.23 7.36
C ASP A 63 9.29 -0.82 7.41
N TYR A 64 9.60 -1.96 6.81
CA TYR A 64 8.64 -3.04 6.63
C TYR A 64 8.27 -3.76 7.93
N ARG A 65 9.12 -3.70 8.97
CA ARG A 65 8.84 -4.35 10.26
C ARG A 65 7.76 -3.58 11.01
N GLU A 66 7.94 -2.27 11.14
CA GLU A 66 6.93 -1.40 11.72
C GLU A 66 5.64 -1.44 10.90
N CYS A 67 5.75 -1.47 9.57
CA CYS A 67 4.61 -1.64 8.67
C CYS A 67 3.73 -2.85 9.04
N LEU A 68 4.34 -4.02 9.27
CA LEU A 68 3.60 -5.24 9.67
C LEU A 68 2.96 -5.11 11.05
N ASN A 69 3.62 -4.46 12.01
CA ASN A 69 3.05 -4.20 13.33
C ASN A 69 1.75 -3.38 13.20
N TRP A 70 1.77 -2.30 12.42
CA TRP A 70 0.60 -1.45 12.19
C TRP A 70 -0.52 -2.16 11.40
N VAL A 71 -0.18 -3.09 10.50
CA VAL A 71 -1.17 -3.95 9.84
C VAL A 71 -1.90 -4.85 10.86
N LEU A 72 -1.16 -5.45 11.80
CA LEU A 72 -1.75 -6.29 12.85
C LEU A 72 -2.63 -5.48 13.79
N GLU A 73 -2.20 -4.28 14.15
CA GLU A 73 -3.03 -3.36 14.95
C GLU A 73 -4.30 -2.95 14.21
N ALA A 74 -4.21 -2.57 12.93
CA ALA A 74 -5.39 -2.23 12.13
C ALA A 74 -6.40 -3.39 12.06
N ARG A 75 -5.91 -4.64 11.97
CA ARG A 75 -6.75 -5.84 12.03
C ARG A 75 -7.35 -6.08 13.40
N SER A 76 -6.61 -5.81 14.48
CA SER A 76 -7.14 -5.88 15.84
C SER A 76 -8.31 -4.91 16.06
N TYR A 77 -8.32 -3.78 15.33
CA TYR A 77 -9.43 -2.83 15.29
C TYR A 77 -10.50 -3.17 14.23
N SER A 78 -10.53 -4.41 13.75
CA SER A 78 -11.48 -4.92 12.74
C SER A 78 -11.50 -4.09 11.45
N SER A 79 -10.33 -3.66 10.98
CA SER A 79 -10.24 -3.06 9.65
C SER A 79 -10.55 -4.08 8.55
N THR A 80 -11.45 -3.67 7.66
CA THR A 80 -11.82 -4.41 6.45
C THR A 80 -11.27 -3.74 5.19
N LEU A 81 -10.31 -2.81 5.31
CA LEU A 81 -9.77 -2.12 4.15
C LEU A 81 -8.97 -3.10 3.27
N PRO A 82 -9.39 -3.32 2.01
CA PRO A 82 -8.69 -4.23 1.11
C PRO A 82 -7.26 -3.78 0.83
N SER A 83 -7.01 -2.47 0.88
CA SER A 83 -5.69 -1.89 0.65
C SER A 83 -4.63 -2.36 1.66
N LEU A 84 -5.02 -2.77 2.87
CA LEU A 84 -4.10 -3.37 3.85
C LEU A 84 -3.51 -4.70 3.38
N SER A 85 -4.21 -5.44 2.50
CA SER A 85 -3.67 -6.66 1.90
C SER A 85 -2.45 -6.35 1.01
N ILE A 86 -2.47 -5.23 0.27
CA ILE A 86 -1.29 -4.76 -0.49
C ILE A 86 -0.15 -4.52 0.49
N VAL A 87 -0.40 -3.73 1.54
CA VAL A 87 0.62 -3.35 2.53
C VAL A 87 1.25 -4.58 3.19
N ARG A 88 0.43 -5.53 3.64
CA ARG A 88 0.89 -6.79 4.27
C ARG A 88 1.75 -7.61 3.32
N VAL A 89 1.27 -7.83 2.10
CA VAL A 89 1.96 -8.66 1.11
C VAL A 89 3.28 -8.02 0.69
N TRP A 90 3.30 -6.70 0.47
CA TRP A 90 4.49 -5.99 0.02
C TRP A 90 5.58 -5.93 1.09
N SER A 91 5.21 -5.68 2.34
CA SER A 91 6.14 -5.72 3.48
C SER A 91 6.68 -7.13 3.72
N THR A 92 5.83 -8.16 3.62
CA THR A 92 6.28 -9.56 3.70
C THR A 92 7.25 -9.89 2.58
N TRP A 93 6.96 -9.47 1.34
CA TRP A 93 7.85 -9.69 0.20
C TRP A 93 9.25 -9.09 0.39
N LYS A 94 9.33 -7.89 0.99
CA LYS A 94 10.61 -7.22 1.21
C LYS A 94 11.38 -7.76 2.42
N LEU A 95 10.72 -8.41 3.39
CA LEU A 95 11.36 -8.96 4.59
C LEU A 95 11.67 -10.45 4.49
N CYS A 96 10.82 -11.21 3.82
CA CYS A 96 10.83 -12.67 3.81
C CYS A 96 11.20 -13.22 2.43
N ASN A 97 11.40 -14.54 2.37
CA ASN A 97 11.64 -15.25 1.11
C ASN A 97 10.36 -15.33 0.26
N GLY A 98 10.52 -15.60 -1.04
CA GLY A 98 9.40 -15.67 -1.99
C GLY A 98 8.34 -16.73 -1.67
N LYS A 99 8.67 -17.78 -0.90
CA LYS A 99 7.73 -18.84 -0.50
C LYS A 99 6.70 -18.34 0.53
N GLU A 100 7.16 -17.75 1.63
CA GLU A 100 6.30 -17.18 2.67
C GLU A 100 5.40 -16.07 2.10
N THR A 101 5.95 -15.28 1.17
CA THR A 101 5.20 -14.25 0.46
C THR A 101 4.06 -14.88 -0.37
N ALA A 102 4.32 -15.99 -1.06
CA ALA A 102 3.30 -16.68 -1.85
C ALA A 102 2.16 -17.24 -0.98
N ASP A 103 2.47 -17.75 0.22
CA ASP A 103 1.47 -18.24 1.18
C ASP A 103 0.59 -17.09 1.68
N VAL A 104 1.20 -15.95 2.02
CA VAL A 104 0.46 -14.75 2.43
C VAL A 104 -0.42 -14.23 1.29
N ILE A 105 0.10 -14.20 0.05
CA ILE A 105 -0.71 -13.84 -1.13
C ILE A 105 -1.92 -14.78 -1.25
N HIS A 106 -1.73 -16.09 -1.06
CA HIS A 106 -2.83 -17.03 -1.18
C HIS A 106 -3.93 -16.79 -0.14
N GLN A 107 -3.54 -16.52 1.12
CA GLN A 107 -4.46 -16.17 2.20
C GLN A 107 -5.22 -14.86 1.92
N GLU A 108 -4.57 -13.83 1.39
CA GLU A 108 -5.25 -12.58 1.07
C GLU A 108 -6.20 -12.74 -0.13
N LEU A 109 -5.80 -13.49 -1.14
CA LEU A 109 -6.61 -13.72 -2.34
C LEU A 109 -7.90 -14.52 -2.07
N SER A 110 -7.96 -15.34 -1.02
CA SER A 110 -9.20 -16.04 -0.63
C SER A 110 -10.24 -15.11 -0.03
N ASN A 111 -9.80 -14.00 0.57
CA ASN A 111 -10.66 -13.06 1.29
C ASN A 111 -11.16 -11.91 0.41
N LEU A 112 -10.58 -11.72 -0.78
CA LEU A 112 -10.88 -10.60 -1.68
C LEU A 112 -11.90 -10.99 -2.77
N SER A 113 -12.94 -10.18 -2.91
CA SER A 113 -13.88 -10.22 -4.03
C SER A 113 -13.19 -9.91 -5.36
N LYS A 114 -13.82 -10.34 -6.45
CA LYS A 114 -13.36 -10.05 -7.82
C LYS A 114 -13.78 -8.66 -8.31
N ASN A 115 -14.71 -8.00 -7.62
CA ASN A 115 -15.36 -6.78 -8.08
C ASN A 115 -14.99 -5.58 -7.20
N GLY A 116 -15.09 -4.37 -7.76
CA GLY A 116 -14.84 -3.12 -7.05
C GLY A 116 -13.38 -2.92 -6.62
N PRO A 117 -13.13 -2.17 -5.52
CA PRO A 117 -11.80 -1.91 -4.99
C PRO A 117 -11.01 -3.18 -4.64
N GLU A 118 -11.72 -4.22 -4.17
CA GLU A 118 -11.12 -5.53 -3.86
C GLU A 118 -10.60 -6.23 -5.12
N GLY A 119 -11.31 -6.09 -6.25
CA GLY A 119 -10.87 -6.59 -7.54
C GLY A 119 -9.58 -5.93 -8.02
N PHE A 120 -9.41 -4.63 -7.78
CA PHE A 120 -8.16 -3.93 -8.05
C PHE A 120 -7.02 -4.46 -7.18
N VAL A 121 -7.23 -4.50 -5.86
CA VAL A 121 -6.24 -5.05 -4.91
C VAL A 121 -5.85 -6.47 -5.31
N ARG A 122 -6.83 -7.30 -5.66
CA ARG A 122 -6.61 -8.67 -6.14
C ARG A 122 -5.68 -8.71 -7.34
N ASN A 123 -5.87 -7.83 -8.32
CA ASN A 123 -5.00 -7.76 -9.49
C ASN A 123 -3.57 -7.33 -9.12
N VAL A 124 -3.41 -6.40 -8.16
CA VAL A 124 -2.08 -6.01 -7.63
C VAL A 124 -1.37 -7.20 -6.99
N LEU A 125 -2.07 -7.98 -6.17
CA LEU A 125 -1.51 -9.19 -5.55
C LEU A 125 -1.17 -10.27 -6.57
N LEU A 126 -1.99 -10.43 -7.62
CA LEU A 126 -1.71 -11.35 -8.72
C LEU A 126 -0.48 -10.93 -9.51
N LEU A 127 -0.28 -9.63 -9.74
CA LEU A 127 0.92 -9.11 -10.40
C LEU A 127 2.19 -9.54 -9.65
N LEU A 128 2.22 -9.33 -8.33
CA LEU A 128 3.35 -9.76 -7.50
C LEU A 128 3.51 -11.29 -7.50
N ARG A 129 2.42 -12.06 -7.49
CA ARG A 129 2.49 -13.52 -7.61
C ARG A 129 3.14 -13.93 -8.92
N TYR A 130 2.75 -13.32 -10.04
CA TYR A 130 3.31 -13.66 -11.35
C TYR A 130 4.78 -13.27 -11.47
N TYR A 131 5.17 -12.15 -10.85
CA TYR A 131 6.56 -11.76 -10.68
C TYR A 131 7.37 -12.83 -9.95
N LEU A 132 6.86 -13.37 -8.83
CA LEU A 132 7.53 -14.40 -8.04
C LEU A 132 7.66 -15.74 -8.80
N THR A 133 6.69 -16.07 -9.65
CA THR A 133 6.69 -17.29 -10.48
C THR A 133 7.38 -17.12 -11.85
N ASP A 134 7.90 -15.92 -12.15
CA ASP A 134 8.49 -15.54 -13.44
C ASP A 134 7.60 -15.82 -14.67
N ASN A 135 6.27 -15.63 -14.53
CA ASN A 135 5.32 -15.82 -15.62
C ASN A 135 5.07 -14.50 -16.35
N GLU A 136 5.94 -14.18 -17.31
CA GLU A 136 5.95 -12.91 -18.04
C GLU A 136 4.63 -12.60 -18.75
N ARG A 137 4.04 -13.59 -19.41
CA ARG A 137 2.80 -13.40 -20.18
C ARG A 137 1.65 -12.95 -19.27
N LEU A 138 1.48 -13.62 -18.13
CA LEU A 138 0.42 -13.26 -17.18
C LEU A 138 0.73 -11.96 -16.43
N LEU A 139 2.01 -11.68 -16.18
CA LEU A 139 2.46 -10.43 -15.57
C LEU A 139 2.03 -9.22 -16.43
N LEU A 140 2.38 -9.23 -17.72
CA LEU A 140 2.07 -8.12 -18.65
C LEU A 140 0.56 -7.94 -18.84
N LEU A 141 -0.19 -9.03 -19.03
CA LEU A 141 -1.66 -8.95 -19.14
C LEU A 141 -2.31 -8.38 -17.87
N THR A 142 -1.78 -8.72 -16.69
CA THR A 142 -2.28 -8.21 -15.42
C THR A 142 -1.91 -6.75 -15.23
N TYR A 143 -0.71 -6.36 -15.65
CA TYR A 143 -0.26 -4.96 -15.65
C TYR A 143 -1.18 -4.08 -16.50
N ASP A 144 -1.43 -4.47 -17.75
CA ASP A 144 -2.29 -3.68 -18.65
C ASP A 144 -3.71 -3.52 -18.09
N LYS A 145 -4.24 -4.59 -17.48
CA LYS A 145 -5.53 -4.54 -16.80
C LYS A 145 -5.51 -3.58 -15.61
N LEU A 146 -4.45 -3.62 -14.79
CA LEU A 146 -4.29 -2.71 -13.65
C LEU A 146 -4.19 -1.25 -14.09
N MET A 147 -3.39 -0.96 -15.11
CA MET A 147 -3.20 0.41 -15.61
C MET A 147 -4.50 1.02 -16.15
N ASN A 148 -5.39 0.20 -16.70
CA ASN A 148 -6.72 0.64 -17.10
C ASN A 148 -7.62 0.95 -15.89
N GLN A 149 -7.51 0.18 -14.81
CA GLN A 149 -8.30 0.37 -13.59
C GLN A 149 -7.76 1.46 -12.65
N ILE A 150 -6.50 1.85 -12.78
CA ILE A 150 -5.85 2.86 -11.92
C ILE A 150 -6.62 4.18 -11.88
N LYS A 151 -7.21 4.58 -13.01
CA LYS A 151 -8.01 5.82 -13.08
C LYS A 151 -9.27 5.77 -12.22
N GLU A 152 -9.78 4.58 -11.92
CA GLU A 152 -10.98 4.38 -11.11
C GLU A 152 -10.69 4.42 -9.60
N TYR A 153 -9.42 4.21 -9.21
CA TYR A 153 -9.02 4.09 -7.80
C TYR A 153 -7.73 4.86 -7.47
N PRO A 154 -7.71 6.20 -7.64
CA PRO A 154 -6.51 7.02 -7.39
C PRO A 154 -6.04 6.97 -5.93
N ASP A 155 -6.94 6.70 -4.98
CA ASP A 155 -6.65 6.75 -3.54
C ASP A 155 -5.89 5.51 -3.00
N LEU A 156 -5.67 4.48 -3.83
CA LEU A 156 -5.05 3.22 -3.39
C LEU A 156 -3.52 3.27 -3.41
N ASP A 157 -2.91 4.34 -3.95
CA ASP A 157 -1.47 4.63 -3.87
C ASP A 157 -0.56 3.47 -4.34
N ALA A 158 -1.12 2.49 -5.05
CA ALA A 158 -0.47 1.26 -5.46
C ALA A 158 0.34 1.45 -6.75
N ASP A 159 0.08 2.51 -7.50
CA ASP A 159 0.67 2.79 -8.82
C ASP A 159 2.19 2.82 -8.74
N LEU A 160 2.72 3.53 -7.74
CA LEU A 160 4.15 3.65 -7.53
C LEU A 160 4.79 2.28 -7.24
N LEU A 161 4.12 1.46 -6.44
CA LEU A 161 4.56 0.10 -6.12
C LEU A 161 4.58 -0.79 -7.37
N VAL A 162 3.55 -0.66 -8.21
CA VAL A 162 3.44 -1.39 -9.48
C VAL A 162 4.56 -0.99 -10.45
N TYR A 163 4.86 0.30 -10.60
CA TYR A 163 5.96 0.77 -11.43
C TYR A 163 7.33 0.29 -10.92
N ASP A 164 7.55 0.33 -9.60
CA ASP A 164 8.78 -0.16 -8.98
C ASP A 164 8.97 -1.66 -9.27
N LEU A 165 7.90 -2.45 -9.15
CA LEU A 165 7.93 -3.89 -9.40
C LEU A 165 8.25 -4.22 -10.86
N MET A 166 7.65 -3.52 -11.81
CA MET A 166 7.92 -3.74 -13.24
C MET A 166 9.34 -3.35 -13.62
N THR A 167 9.83 -2.24 -13.06
CA THR A 167 11.21 -1.81 -13.25
C THR A 167 12.19 -2.86 -12.72
N ASP A 168 12.00 -3.31 -11.48
CA ASP A 168 12.82 -4.36 -10.85
C ASP A 168 12.80 -5.67 -11.67
N TYR A 169 11.65 -6.02 -12.25
CA TYR A 169 11.49 -7.22 -13.08
C TYR A 169 12.37 -7.18 -14.33
N PHE A 170 12.27 -6.10 -15.11
CA PHE A 170 13.02 -5.98 -16.35
C PHE A 170 14.52 -5.75 -16.13
N ILE A 171 14.89 -5.06 -15.05
CA ILE A 171 16.30 -4.98 -14.61
C ILE A 171 16.85 -6.38 -14.30
N LYS A 172 16.10 -7.21 -13.56
CA LYS A 172 16.51 -8.59 -13.25
C LYS A 172 16.70 -9.45 -14.50
N LYS A 173 15.87 -9.23 -15.54
CA LYS A 173 16.00 -9.88 -16.85
C LYS A 173 17.08 -9.26 -17.75
N LYS A 174 17.75 -8.19 -17.31
CA LYS A 174 18.72 -7.39 -18.09
C LYS A 174 18.12 -6.75 -19.34
N ASP A 175 16.80 -6.60 -19.40
CA ASP A 175 16.12 -5.85 -20.45
C ASP A 175 15.95 -4.39 -20.02
N TYR A 176 17.04 -3.63 -20.17
CA TYR A 176 17.07 -2.23 -19.75
C TYR A 176 16.19 -1.33 -20.61
N LYS A 177 15.82 -1.75 -21.84
CA LYS A 177 14.97 -0.94 -22.71
C LYS A 177 13.58 -0.81 -22.10
N GLU A 178 12.99 -1.94 -21.70
CA GLU A 178 11.68 -1.94 -21.07
C GLU A 178 11.72 -1.34 -19.67
N ALA A 179 12.77 -1.60 -18.88
CA ALA A 179 12.94 -0.95 -17.58
C ALA A 179 12.89 0.60 -17.67
N ILE A 180 13.52 1.18 -18.70
CA ILE A 180 13.49 2.63 -18.94
C ILE A 180 12.07 3.13 -19.27
N VAL A 181 11.27 2.35 -19.97
CA VAL A 181 9.87 2.72 -20.30
C VAL A 181 9.06 2.86 -19.00
N TYR A 182 9.15 1.88 -18.10
CA TYR A 182 8.44 1.93 -16.82
C TYR A 182 8.95 3.05 -15.90
N GLU A 183 10.26 3.28 -15.83
CA GLU A 183 10.82 4.42 -15.08
C GLU A 183 10.35 5.76 -15.65
N ARG A 184 10.23 5.91 -16.97
CA ARG A 184 9.65 7.12 -17.57
C ARG A 184 8.18 7.30 -17.20
N GLN A 185 7.40 6.23 -17.18
CA GLN A 185 5.99 6.28 -16.76
C GLN A 185 5.86 6.68 -15.29
N LYS A 186 6.71 6.13 -14.42
CA LYS A 186 6.83 6.52 -13.01
C LYS A 186 7.18 7.99 -12.83
N ILE A 187 8.17 8.50 -13.56
CA ILE A 187 8.55 9.93 -13.53
C ILE A 187 7.39 10.79 -14.02
N ALA A 188 6.68 10.39 -15.08
CA ALA A 188 5.52 11.12 -15.58
C ALA A 188 4.37 11.15 -14.56
N TYR A 189 4.19 10.07 -13.80
CA TYR A 189 3.23 10.01 -12.71
C TYR A 189 3.61 10.98 -11.57
N LEU A 190 4.86 10.99 -11.14
CA LEU A 190 5.35 11.87 -10.06
C LEU A 190 5.34 13.37 -10.41
N LYS A 191 5.21 13.71 -11.69
CA LYS A 191 5.14 15.10 -12.17
C LYS A 191 3.73 15.67 -12.29
N LYS A 192 2.69 14.84 -12.13
CA LYS A 192 1.30 15.28 -12.09
C LYS A 192 0.97 15.83 -10.71
#